data_AF-A0A817MFQ6-F1
#
_entry.id   AF-A0A817MFQ6-F1
#
_cell.length_a   1.000
_cell.length_b   1.000
_cell.length_c   1.000
_cell.angle_alpha   90.00
_cell.angle_beta   90.00
_cell.angle_gamma   90.00
#
_symmetry.space_group_name_H-M   'P 1'
#
loop_
_entity.id
_entity.type
_entity.pdbx_description
1 polymer ?
#
loop_
_entity_poly.entity_id
_entity_poly.type
_entity_poly.pdbx_seq_one_letter_code
_entity_poly.pdbx_strand_id
1 'polypeptide(L)'
;MSEKIPIANSINYVHVEALNERTYKNLVPYTSDMKTTKTFLFAAIDMILRYITELNEHDSPVIKNGLRTPAEYRKMFTFEIDDQGSDLYDILANCERILETTVRSGHPRFINQLSQGVDTISLVGEMITSTINANMFTYEVAPVFNLMEESVLTHMRDCCGWPKQGPLSKNGDGVLAPGGALSNLYAVLAAKHYAFPQIKKGGIQNGLRPAMVISKHVRIFKFCSSARVPNR
;
A
#
# COMPACT_ATOMS: atom_id res chain seq x y z
N MET A 1 -1.18 -1.71 35.57
CA MET A 1 -0.46 -0.47 35.20
C MET A 1 0.62 -0.86 34.22
N SER A 2 0.37 -0.72 32.92
CA SER A 2 1.44 -0.80 31.92
C SER A 2 2.33 0.42 32.12
N GLU A 3 3.63 0.19 32.25
CA GLU A 3 4.64 1.25 32.31
C GLU A 3 4.53 2.08 31.02
N LYS A 4 4.36 3.41 31.13
CA LYS A 4 4.26 4.29 29.97
C LYS A 4 5.55 4.15 29.15
N ILE A 5 5.41 3.90 27.87
CA ILE A 5 6.53 3.66 26.96
C ILE A 5 7.13 5.03 26.64
N PRO A 6 8.39 5.31 27.01
CA PRO A 6 9.00 6.58 26.65
C PRO A 6 9.22 6.63 25.14
N ILE A 7 8.63 7.62 24.47
CA ILE A 7 9.04 8.06 23.13
C ILE A 7 10.46 8.61 23.26
N ALA A 8 11.36 8.28 22.34
CA ALA A 8 12.76 8.72 22.43
C ALA A 8 12.85 10.25 22.61
N ASN A 9 13.69 10.72 23.54
CA ASN A 9 13.87 12.11 23.98
C ASN A 9 14.45 13.07 22.90
N SER A 10 14.05 12.95 21.65
CA SER A 10 14.52 13.79 20.54
C SER A 10 13.38 14.42 19.76
N ILE A 11 12.31 14.83 20.43
CA ILE A 11 11.21 15.60 19.84
C ILE A 11 11.48 17.08 20.08
N ASN A 12 12.45 17.66 19.36
CA ASN A 12 12.86 19.05 19.60
C ASN A 12 11.81 20.11 19.16
N TYR A 13 10.67 19.71 18.56
CA TYR A 13 9.72 20.66 17.96
C TYR A 13 8.24 20.43 18.29
N VAL A 14 7.87 19.34 18.98
CA VAL A 14 6.47 19.04 19.31
C VAL A 14 6.39 18.58 20.76
N HIS A 15 5.60 19.28 21.59
CA HIS A 15 5.31 18.84 22.96
C HIS A 15 4.35 17.63 22.92
N VAL A 16 4.86 16.45 22.57
CA VAL A 16 4.07 15.20 22.45
C VAL A 16 3.49 14.79 23.80
N GLU A 17 4.10 15.22 24.91
CA GLU A 17 3.53 15.11 26.24
C GLU A 17 2.14 15.77 26.36
N ALA A 18 1.83 16.79 25.56
CA ALA A 18 0.52 17.43 25.52
C ALA A 18 -0.58 16.54 24.91
N LEU A 19 -0.21 15.39 24.33
CA LEU A 19 -1.13 14.36 23.83
C LEU A 19 -1.49 13.34 24.90
N ASN A 20 -0.87 13.38 26.08
CA ASN A 20 -1.31 12.57 27.21
C ASN A 20 -2.75 12.92 27.61
N GLU A 21 -3.49 11.89 27.97
CA GLU A 21 -4.92 11.90 28.31
C GLU A 21 -5.83 12.40 27.17
N ARG A 22 -5.30 12.51 25.94
CA ARG A 22 -6.08 12.86 24.75
C ARG A 22 -6.43 11.60 23.99
N THR A 23 -7.62 11.59 23.41
CA THR A 23 -8.13 10.45 22.64
C THR A 23 -8.61 10.91 21.27
N TYR A 24 -9.13 9.98 20.46
CA TYR A 24 -9.75 10.29 19.16
C TYR A 24 -10.85 11.37 19.24
N LYS A 25 -11.54 11.52 20.39
CA LYS A 25 -12.55 12.56 20.61
C LYS A 25 -11.97 13.97 20.59
N ASN A 26 -10.65 14.10 20.78
CA ASN A 26 -9.92 15.37 20.68
C ASN A 26 -9.35 15.63 19.29
N LEU A 27 -9.64 14.77 18.31
CA LEU A 27 -9.25 14.95 16.92
C LEU A 27 -10.46 15.35 16.07
N VAL A 28 -10.21 16.02 14.95
CA VAL A 28 -11.24 16.15 13.90
C VAL A 28 -11.68 14.76 13.40
N PRO A 29 -12.97 14.55 13.09
CA PRO A 29 -14.07 15.54 13.09
C PRO A 29 -14.83 15.67 14.43
N TYR A 30 -14.39 15.01 15.51
CA TYR A 30 -15.10 15.00 16.80
C TYR A 30 -15.00 16.33 17.57
N THR A 31 -13.98 17.13 17.27
CA THR A 31 -13.83 18.50 17.74
C THR A 31 -13.59 19.44 16.56
N SER A 32 -13.89 20.73 16.74
CA SER A 32 -13.53 21.81 15.80
C SER A 32 -12.13 22.39 16.06
N ASP A 33 -11.54 22.12 17.23
CA ASP A 33 -10.19 22.58 17.57
C ASP A 33 -9.12 21.74 16.86
N MET A 34 -8.38 22.38 15.96
CA MET A 34 -7.29 21.76 15.22
C MET A 34 -6.01 21.59 16.01
N LYS A 35 -5.87 22.16 17.21
CA LYS A 35 -4.61 22.16 17.96
C LYS A 35 -4.10 20.74 18.21
N THR A 36 -4.93 19.88 18.81
CA THR A 36 -4.54 18.49 19.11
C THR A 36 -4.27 17.70 17.83
N THR A 37 -5.11 17.84 16.80
CA THR A 37 -4.89 17.20 15.49
C THR A 37 -3.56 17.62 14.88
N LYS A 38 -3.22 18.90 14.88
CA LYS A 38 -1.94 19.39 14.36
C LYS A 38 -0.76 18.81 15.14
N THR A 39 -0.82 18.84 16.47
CA THR A 39 0.23 18.24 17.31
C THR A 39 0.43 16.76 17.01
N PHE A 40 -0.66 15.99 16.92
CA PHE A 40 -0.63 14.56 16.61
C PHE A 40 -0.03 14.28 15.22
N LEU A 41 -0.49 14.99 14.18
CA LEU A 41 0.01 14.80 12.82
C LEU A 41 1.47 15.24 12.66
N PHE A 42 1.87 16.37 13.26
CA PHE A 42 3.27 16.82 13.20
C PHE A 42 4.22 15.86 13.91
N ALA A 43 3.81 15.30 15.05
CA ALA A 43 4.59 14.27 15.73
C ALA A 43 4.77 13.01 14.84
N ALA A 44 3.70 12.57 14.17
CA ALA A 44 3.79 11.43 13.25
C ALA A 44 4.70 11.70 12.04
N ILE A 45 4.63 12.90 11.45
CA ILE A 45 5.52 13.29 10.34
C ILE A 45 6.98 13.37 10.80
N ASP A 46 7.25 13.94 11.97
CA ASP A 46 8.60 13.96 12.54
C ASP A 46 9.18 12.55 12.70
N MET A 47 8.40 11.60 13.20
CA MET A 47 8.79 10.19 13.31
C MET A 47 9.16 9.59 11.95
N ILE A 48 8.37 9.88 10.90
CA ILE A 48 8.65 9.41 9.53
C ILE A 48 9.94 10.02 9.00
N LEU A 49 10.18 11.31 9.22
CA LEU A 49 11.40 12.00 8.80
C LEU A 49 12.65 11.43 9.47
N ARG A 50 12.58 11.16 10.79
CA ARG A 50 13.67 10.49 11.52
C ARG A 50 13.93 9.10 10.97
N TYR A 51 12.88 8.31 10.75
CA TYR A 51 13.02 6.97 10.16
C TYR A 51 13.70 7.01 8.79
N ILE A 52 13.32 7.92 7.90
CA ILE A 52 13.95 8.09 6.58
C ILE A 52 15.41 8.55 6.71
N THR A 53 15.70 9.42 7.66
CA THR A 53 17.08 9.87 7.92
C THR A 53 17.96 8.69 8.34
N GLU A 54 17.53 7.93 9.36
CA GLU A 54 18.24 6.73 9.82
C GLU A 54 18.38 5.67 8.74
N LEU A 55 17.37 5.52 7.86
CA LEU A 55 17.38 4.55 6.78
C LEU A 55 18.52 4.77 5.78
N ASN A 56 18.97 6.02 5.65
CA ASN A 56 20.04 6.44 4.74
C ASN A 56 21.41 6.55 5.42
N GLU A 57 21.50 6.23 6.72
CA GLU A 57 22.79 6.14 7.42
C GLU A 57 23.51 4.84 7.04
N HIS A 58 24.76 4.96 6.59
CA HIS A 58 25.55 3.87 6.02
C HIS A 58 25.76 2.66 6.97
N ASP A 59 25.79 2.92 8.28
CA ASP A 59 26.09 1.90 9.29
C ASP A 59 24.82 1.40 10.01
N SER A 60 23.64 1.89 9.61
CA SER A 60 22.39 1.40 10.18
C SER A 60 22.12 -0.05 9.74
N PRO A 61 21.59 -0.91 10.64
CA PRO A 61 21.24 -2.27 10.28
C PRO A 61 19.94 -2.31 9.46
N VAL A 62 19.85 -3.23 8.49
CA VAL A 62 18.62 -3.52 7.72
C VAL A 62 17.46 -3.93 8.65
N ILE A 63 17.78 -4.57 9.77
CA ILE A 63 16.82 -4.95 10.82
C ILE A 63 17.41 -4.48 12.15
N LYS A 64 16.87 -3.38 12.69
CA LYS A 64 17.28 -2.85 13.98
C LYS A 64 16.90 -3.84 15.08
N ASN A 65 17.84 -4.15 15.98
CA ASN A 65 17.65 -5.10 17.08
C ASN A 65 17.37 -6.55 16.67
N GLY A 66 17.75 -6.95 15.45
CA GLY A 66 17.71 -8.34 14.99
C GLY A 66 16.32 -8.86 14.61
N LEU A 67 16.29 -10.05 13.99
CA LEU A 67 15.04 -10.72 13.65
C LEU A 67 14.34 -11.22 14.92
N ARG A 68 13.03 -10.97 14.99
CA ARG A 68 12.19 -11.41 16.10
C ARG A 68 11.14 -12.39 15.64
N THR A 69 10.84 -13.34 16.51
CA THR A 69 9.78 -14.33 16.34
C THR A 69 8.41 -13.72 16.64
N PRO A 70 7.31 -14.34 16.15
CA PRO A 70 5.96 -13.91 16.50
C PRO A 70 5.70 -13.88 18.02
N ALA A 71 6.29 -14.80 18.78
CA ALA A 71 6.15 -14.82 20.23
C ALA A 71 6.81 -13.61 20.91
N GLU A 72 7.96 -13.15 20.39
CA GLU A 72 8.61 -11.93 20.89
C GLU A 72 7.82 -10.68 20.52
N TYR A 73 7.23 -10.62 19.32
CA TYR A 73 6.32 -9.55 18.94
C TYR A 73 5.08 -9.47 19.84
N ARG A 74 4.47 -10.61 20.16
CA ARG A 74 3.33 -10.68 21.08
C ARG A 74 3.66 -10.27 22.52
N LYS A 75 4.94 -10.25 22.91
CA LYS A 75 5.37 -9.72 24.21
C LYS A 75 5.60 -8.20 24.18
N MET A 76 5.87 -7.61 23.02
CA MET A 76 6.15 -6.18 22.88
C MET A 76 4.92 -5.34 22.52
N PHE A 77 3.94 -5.96 21.86
CA PHE A 77 2.76 -5.29 21.34
C PHE A 77 1.51 -5.94 21.91
N THR A 78 0.57 -5.11 22.31
CA THR A 78 -0.81 -5.53 22.58
C THR A 78 -1.55 -5.59 21.24
N PHE A 79 -1.98 -6.78 20.85
CA PHE A 79 -2.80 -6.99 19.64
C PHE A 79 -4.28 -7.16 19.95
N GLU A 80 -4.66 -7.10 21.23
CA GLU A 80 -6.05 -7.07 21.67
C GLU A 80 -6.66 -5.70 21.37
N ILE A 81 -7.89 -5.70 20.87
CA ILE A 81 -8.65 -4.49 20.57
C ILE A 81 -9.64 -4.30 21.72
N ASP A 82 -9.42 -3.25 22.51
CA ASP A 82 -10.28 -2.89 23.64
C ASP A 82 -11.43 -1.98 23.16
N ASP A 83 -12.56 -2.03 23.86
CA ASP A 83 -13.69 -1.11 23.70
C ASP A 83 -13.30 0.31 24.16
N GLN A 84 -12.35 0.42 25.09
CA GLN A 84 -11.76 1.70 25.50
C GLN A 84 -10.65 2.11 24.54
N GLY A 85 -10.79 3.30 23.94
CA GLY A 85 -9.77 3.86 23.07
C GLY A 85 -8.46 4.14 23.81
N SER A 86 -7.34 4.03 23.10
CA SER A 86 -6.01 4.36 23.64
C SER A 86 -5.75 5.86 23.63
N ASP A 87 -4.80 6.26 24.47
CA ASP A 87 -4.25 7.61 24.48
C ASP A 87 -3.49 7.92 23.18
N LEU A 88 -3.55 9.17 22.71
CA LEU A 88 -2.84 9.59 21.51
C LEU A 88 -1.31 9.49 21.65
N TYR A 89 -0.76 9.70 22.84
CA TYR A 89 0.66 9.47 23.12
C TYR A 89 1.02 7.99 22.94
N ASP A 90 0.22 7.09 23.51
CA ASP A 90 0.46 5.64 23.43
C ASP A 90 0.35 5.12 21.98
N ILE A 91 -0.55 5.71 21.18
CA ILE A 91 -0.63 5.41 19.74
C ILE A 91 0.68 5.79 19.03
N LEU A 92 1.22 6.99 19.27
CA LEU A 92 2.48 7.41 18.66
C LEU A 92 3.67 6.58 19.17
N ALA A 93 3.71 6.24 20.46
CA ALA A 93 4.74 5.36 21.02
C ALA A 93 4.72 3.97 20.36
N ASN A 94 3.52 3.43 20.09
CA ASN A 94 3.38 2.18 19.34
C ASN A 94 3.84 2.33 17.88
N CYS A 95 3.50 3.43 17.21
CA CYS A 95 4.00 3.73 15.86
C CYS A 95 5.54 3.80 15.82
N GLU A 96 6.18 4.44 16.81
CA GLU A 96 7.64 4.50 16.88
C GLU A 96 8.23 3.10 17.03
N ARG A 97 7.69 2.31 17.95
CA ARG A 97 8.12 0.92 18.13
C ARG A 97 7.94 0.07 16.87
N ILE A 98 6.87 0.29 16.09
CA ILE A 98 6.69 -0.39 14.80
C ILE A 98 7.83 -0.03 13.84
N LEU A 99 8.14 1.27 13.69
CA LEU A 99 9.24 1.73 12.83
C LEU A 99 10.61 1.18 13.28
N GLU A 100 10.82 1.01 14.58
CA GLU A 100 12.07 0.48 15.14
C GLU A 100 12.22 -1.04 15.02
N THR A 101 11.11 -1.78 14.91
CA THR A 101 11.13 -3.25 14.96
C THR A 101 10.82 -3.89 13.61
N THR A 102 10.28 -3.14 12.66
CA THR A 102 10.01 -3.63 11.31
C THR A 102 11.27 -3.73 10.45
N VAL A 103 11.18 -4.55 9.39
CA VAL A 103 12.24 -4.69 8.38
C VAL A 103 12.33 -3.40 7.57
N ARG A 104 13.54 -2.86 7.42
CA ARG A 104 13.79 -1.62 6.68
C ARG A 104 13.93 -1.89 5.18
N SER A 105 12.79 -2.06 4.49
CA SER A 105 12.75 -2.37 3.05
C SER A 105 13.35 -1.30 2.14
N GLY A 106 13.46 -0.06 2.63
CA GLY A 106 14.11 1.03 1.90
C GLY A 106 15.62 1.11 2.11
N HIS A 107 16.21 0.26 2.96
CA HIS A 107 17.63 0.30 3.24
C HIS A 107 18.44 -0.11 1.99
N PRO A 108 19.53 0.57 1.62
CA PRO A 108 20.30 0.26 0.40
C PRO A 108 20.84 -1.18 0.32
N ARG A 109 21.05 -1.82 1.48
CA ARG A 109 21.50 -3.22 1.60
C ARG A 109 20.37 -4.24 1.75
N PHE A 110 19.11 -3.82 1.73
CA PHE A 110 17.98 -4.75 1.69
C PHE A 110 17.83 -5.28 0.27
N ILE A 111 17.98 -6.58 0.07
CA ILE A 111 17.92 -7.25 -1.26
C ILE A 111 16.97 -8.46 -1.28
N ASN A 112 16.05 -8.52 -0.31
CA ASN A 112 15.20 -9.69 -0.11
C ASN A 112 13.98 -9.73 -1.03
N GLN A 113 13.51 -8.58 -1.51
CA GLN A 113 12.28 -8.45 -2.31
C GLN A 113 12.55 -7.70 -3.61
N LEU A 114 11.66 -7.90 -4.59
CA LEU A 114 11.68 -7.16 -5.85
C LEU A 114 11.29 -5.69 -5.69
N SER A 115 10.52 -5.38 -4.65
CA SER A 115 10.11 -4.02 -4.28
C SER A 115 10.92 -3.57 -3.07
N GLN A 116 11.68 -2.50 -3.25
CA GLN A 116 12.61 -1.95 -2.25
C GLN A 116 12.85 -0.47 -2.53
N GLY A 117 13.46 0.21 -1.55
CA GLY A 117 13.67 1.67 -1.60
C GLY A 117 12.47 2.45 -1.06
N VAL A 118 12.72 3.74 -0.78
CA VAL A 118 11.69 4.72 -0.41
C VAL A 118 11.92 5.94 -1.30
N ASP A 119 11.05 6.17 -2.27
CA ASP A 119 11.07 7.37 -3.10
C ASP A 119 10.27 8.48 -2.43
N THR A 120 10.93 9.61 -2.15
CA THR A 120 10.33 10.69 -1.37
C THR A 120 9.18 11.38 -2.12
N ILE A 121 9.23 11.44 -3.45
CA ILE A 121 8.14 12.00 -4.27
C ILE A 121 6.91 11.10 -4.16
N SER A 122 7.09 9.79 -4.30
CA SER A 122 6.03 8.79 -4.15
C SER A 122 5.43 8.81 -2.75
N LEU A 123 6.25 8.98 -1.70
CA LEU A 123 5.78 9.10 -0.32
C LEU A 123 4.83 10.31 -0.13
N VAL A 124 5.18 11.47 -0.70
CA VAL A 124 4.29 12.64 -0.69
C VAL A 124 3.00 12.34 -1.45
N GLY A 125 3.11 11.66 -2.60
CA GLY A 125 1.95 11.17 -3.35
C GLY A 125 1.02 10.30 -2.50
N GLU A 126 1.56 9.30 -1.80
CA GLU A 126 0.79 8.42 -0.91
C GLU A 126 0.11 9.17 0.24
N MET A 127 0.79 10.15 0.85
CA MET A 127 0.20 11.01 1.89
C MET A 127 -0.98 11.83 1.34
N ILE A 128 -0.82 12.44 0.16
CA ILE A 128 -1.87 13.22 -0.49
C ILE A 128 -3.05 12.32 -0.89
N THR A 129 -2.79 11.18 -1.51
CA THR A 129 -3.82 10.20 -1.89
C THR A 129 -4.61 9.74 -0.66
N SER A 130 -3.94 9.42 0.44
CA SER A 130 -4.58 9.00 1.70
C SER A 130 -5.39 10.14 2.34
N THR A 131 -4.92 11.39 2.22
CA THR A 131 -5.64 12.57 2.74
C THR A 131 -6.92 12.84 1.96
N ILE A 132 -6.89 12.71 0.64
CA ILE A 132 -8.05 12.94 -0.23
C ILE A 132 -9.05 11.79 -0.10
N ASN A 133 -8.58 10.55 0.04
CA ASN A 133 -9.40 9.34 0.24
C ASN A 133 -10.52 9.19 -0.82
N ALA A 134 -10.21 9.50 -2.08
CA ALA A 134 -11.15 9.36 -3.19
C ALA A 134 -11.18 7.93 -3.74
N ASN A 135 -12.31 7.58 -4.36
CA ASN A 135 -12.46 6.33 -5.10
C ASN A 135 -12.35 6.54 -6.61
N MET A 136 -11.64 5.63 -7.30
CA MET A 136 -11.37 5.71 -8.75
C MET A 136 -12.51 5.24 -9.67
N PHE A 137 -13.73 5.00 -9.16
CA PHE A 137 -14.78 4.35 -9.96
C PHE A 137 -15.47 5.24 -10.99
N THR A 138 -15.53 6.55 -10.78
CA THR A 138 -16.14 7.52 -11.72
C THR A 138 -15.35 8.82 -11.77
N TYR A 139 -15.52 9.53 -12.89
CA TYR A 139 -14.94 10.86 -13.08
C TYR A 139 -15.46 11.88 -12.06
N GLU A 140 -16.74 11.80 -11.66
CA GLU A 140 -17.35 12.75 -10.70
C GLU A 140 -16.66 12.72 -9.32
N VAL A 141 -16.24 11.54 -8.87
CA VAL A 141 -15.65 11.36 -7.53
C VAL A 141 -14.13 11.54 -7.53
N ALA A 142 -13.45 11.32 -8.66
CA ALA A 142 -12.00 11.41 -8.77
C ALA A 142 -11.53 12.00 -10.12
N PRO A 143 -11.93 13.23 -10.49
CA PRO A 143 -11.72 13.75 -11.85
C PRO A 143 -10.24 13.88 -12.21
N VAL A 144 -9.44 14.43 -11.30
CA VAL A 144 -7.99 14.62 -11.50
C VAL A 144 -7.28 13.27 -11.58
N PHE A 145 -7.62 12.32 -10.70
CA PHE A 145 -6.95 11.02 -10.68
C PHE A 145 -7.27 10.17 -11.91
N ASN A 146 -8.50 10.24 -12.44
CA ASN A 146 -8.84 9.56 -13.70
C ASN A 146 -7.99 10.08 -14.87
N LEU A 147 -7.82 11.41 -14.99
CA LEU A 147 -6.97 12.00 -16.03
C LEU A 147 -5.48 11.67 -15.83
N MET A 148 -5.02 11.60 -14.58
CA MET A 148 -3.66 11.15 -14.26
C MET A 148 -3.44 9.69 -14.65
N GLU A 149 -4.37 8.79 -14.32
CA GLU A 149 -4.30 7.38 -14.70
C GLU A 149 -4.28 7.22 -16.23
N GLU A 150 -5.17 7.93 -16.95
CA GLU A 150 -5.16 7.95 -18.42
C GLU A 150 -3.81 8.40 -18.98
N SER A 151 -3.21 9.45 -18.41
CA SER A 151 -1.91 9.98 -18.82
C SER A 151 -0.79 8.97 -18.59
N VAL A 152 -0.76 8.34 -17.41
CA VAL A 152 0.24 7.32 -17.06
C VAL A 152 0.10 6.10 -17.97
N LEU A 153 -1.11 5.59 -18.17
CA LEU A 153 -1.35 4.44 -19.04
C LEU A 153 -0.98 4.73 -20.50
N THR A 154 -1.26 5.94 -20.97
CA THR A 154 -0.82 6.40 -22.30
C THR A 154 0.69 6.39 -22.42
N HIS A 155 1.39 6.95 -21.43
CA HIS A 155 2.85 6.94 -21.40
C HIS A 155 3.43 5.52 -21.34
N MET A 156 2.85 4.62 -20.54
CA MET A 156 3.28 3.23 -20.46
C MET A 156 3.11 2.49 -21.80
N ARG A 157 2.01 2.73 -22.53
CA ARG A 157 1.80 2.15 -23.87
C ARG A 157 2.82 2.66 -24.88
N ASP A 158 3.16 3.95 -24.82
CA ASP A 158 4.21 4.55 -25.64
C ASP A 158 5.58 3.87 -25.38
N CYS A 159 5.94 3.64 -24.11
CA CYS A 159 7.15 2.92 -23.74
C CYS A 159 7.18 1.46 -24.24
N CYS A 160 6.01 0.82 -24.33
CA CYS A 160 5.86 -0.52 -24.91
C CYS A 160 5.90 -0.53 -26.45
N GLY A 161 6.04 0.62 -27.11
CA GLY A 161 6.11 0.73 -28.56
C GLY A 161 4.78 0.47 -29.27
N TRP A 162 3.65 0.69 -28.59
CA TRP A 162 2.35 0.53 -29.23
C TRP A 162 2.17 1.57 -30.34
N PRO A 163 1.58 1.18 -31.50
CA PRO A 163 1.44 2.09 -32.62
C PRO A 163 0.61 3.31 -32.20
N LYS A 164 1.08 4.52 -32.52
CA LYS A 164 0.36 5.78 -32.25
C LYS A 164 -0.72 6.10 -33.30
N GLN A 165 -0.66 5.43 -34.45
CA GLN A 165 -1.59 5.59 -35.57
C GLN A 165 -2.04 4.21 -36.11
N GLY A 166 -3.29 4.09 -36.55
CA GLY A 166 -3.90 2.84 -37.06
C GLY A 166 -5.11 2.35 -36.24
N PRO A 167 -5.83 1.32 -36.71
CA PRO A 167 -7.02 0.80 -36.01
C PRO A 167 -6.72 0.23 -34.61
N LEU A 168 -5.46 -0.08 -34.31
CA LEU A 168 -4.99 -0.51 -32.99
C LEU A 168 -4.51 0.65 -32.10
N SER A 169 -4.27 1.84 -32.65
CA SER A 169 -3.70 2.98 -31.91
C SER A 169 -4.74 3.86 -31.23
N LYS A 170 -5.93 3.97 -31.81
CA LYS A 170 -7.07 4.69 -31.20
C LYS A 170 -7.77 3.87 -30.10
N ASN A 171 -7.34 2.63 -29.87
CA ASN A 171 -8.02 1.63 -29.03
C ASN A 171 -7.11 1.07 -27.93
N GLY A 172 -6.01 1.75 -27.60
CA GLY A 172 -5.16 1.35 -26.49
C GLY A 172 -5.87 1.60 -25.16
N ASP A 173 -6.28 0.55 -24.48
CA ASP A 173 -6.99 0.61 -23.20
C ASP A 173 -6.14 -0.02 -22.07
N GLY A 174 -6.46 0.28 -20.83
CA GLY A 174 -5.78 -0.25 -19.65
C GLY A 174 -6.42 0.22 -18.35
N VAL A 175 -6.08 -0.47 -17.27
CA VAL A 175 -6.49 -0.10 -15.91
C VAL A 175 -5.36 -0.48 -14.95
N LEU A 176 -5.11 0.36 -13.95
CA LEU A 176 -4.20 -0.01 -12.87
C LEU A 176 -4.90 -1.04 -11.96
N ALA A 177 -4.23 -2.17 -11.72
CA ALA A 177 -4.77 -3.24 -10.89
C ALA A 177 -3.96 -3.37 -9.59
N PRO A 178 -4.58 -3.85 -8.48
CA PRO A 178 -3.90 -4.12 -7.21
C PRO A 178 -2.94 -5.32 -7.32
N GLY A 179 -1.79 -5.07 -7.94
CA GLY A 179 -0.71 -6.04 -8.15
C GLY A 179 -0.82 -6.81 -9.46
N GLY A 180 0.35 -7.19 -10.00
CA GLY A 180 0.45 -7.84 -11.31
C GLY A 180 -0.22 -9.21 -11.43
N ALA A 181 -0.58 -9.87 -10.33
CA ALA A 181 -1.37 -11.10 -10.39
C ALA A 181 -2.78 -10.84 -10.94
N LEU A 182 -3.43 -9.75 -10.50
CA LEU A 182 -4.75 -9.38 -11.00
C LEU A 182 -4.67 -8.83 -12.43
N SER A 183 -3.61 -8.10 -12.77
CA SER A 183 -3.34 -7.68 -14.16
C SER A 183 -3.27 -8.89 -15.10
N ASN A 184 -2.58 -9.96 -14.68
CA ASN A 184 -2.51 -11.21 -15.44
C ASN A 184 -3.88 -11.89 -15.59
N LEU A 185 -4.70 -11.89 -14.53
CA LEU A 185 -6.08 -12.37 -14.60
C LEU A 185 -6.89 -11.55 -15.61
N TYR A 186 -6.81 -10.22 -15.58
CA TYR A 186 -7.49 -9.36 -16.53
C TYR A 186 -7.08 -9.65 -17.97
N ALA A 187 -5.79 -9.85 -18.23
CA ALA A 187 -5.30 -10.22 -19.57
C ALA A 187 -5.92 -11.55 -20.06
N VAL A 188 -5.97 -12.58 -19.20
CA VAL A 188 -6.59 -13.86 -19.53
C VAL A 188 -8.11 -13.72 -19.74
N LEU A 189 -8.78 -12.93 -18.90
CA LEU A 189 -10.22 -12.67 -19.02
C LEU A 189 -10.55 -11.91 -20.30
N ALA A 190 -9.75 -10.90 -20.66
CA ALA A 190 -9.90 -10.14 -21.90
C ALA A 190 -9.71 -11.05 -23.12
N ALA A 191 -8.63 -11.86 -23.14
CA ALA A 191 -8.39 -12.82 -24.22
C ALA A 191 -9.51 -13.86 -24.34
N LYS A 192 -9.98 -14.40 -23.21
CA LYS A 192 -11.11 -15.34 -23.17
C LYS A 192 -12.40 -14.70 -23.67
N HIS A 193 -12.69 -13.46 -23.28
CA HIS A 193 -13.89 -12.75 -23.71
C HIS A 193 -13.84 -12.43 -25.20
N TYR A 194 -12.68 -12.06 -25.72
CA TYR A 194 -12.47 -11.82 -27.15
C TYR A 194 -12.66 -13.10 -27.98
N ALA A 195 -12.06 -14.22 -27.58
CA ALA A 195 -12.15 -15.48 -28.32
C ALA A 195 -13.52 -16.19 -28.17
N PHE A 196 -14.15 -16.08 -26.99
CA PHE A 196 -15.38 -16.79 -26.64
C PHE A 196 -16.36 -15.90 -25.86
N PRO A 197 -16.93 -14.85 -26.48
CA PRO A 197 -17.78 -13.87 -25.79
C PRO A 197 -19.04 -14.50 -25.15
N GLN A 198 -19.55 -15.59 -25.74
CA GLN A 198 -20.70 -16.36 -25.25
C GLN A 198 -20.50 -16.93 -23.84
N ILE A 199 -19.25 -17.19 -23.43
CA ILE A 199 -18.93 -17.75 -22.10
C ILE A 199 -19.41 -16.81 -20.99
N LYS A 200 -19.42 -15.49 -21.22
CA LYS A 200 -19.84 -14.50 -20.21
C LYS A 200 -21.29 -14.73 -19.75
N LYS A 201 -22.17 -15.18 -20.64
CA LYS A 201 -23.60 -15.42 -20.33
C LYS A 201 -23.90 -16.90 -20.08
N GLY A 202 -23.34 -17.79 -20.88
CA GLY A 202 -23.67 -19.23 -20.86
C GLY A 202 -22.74 -20.10 -20.02
N GLY A 203 -21.61 -19.56 -19.53
CA GLY A 203 -20.53 -20.36 -18.97
C GLY A 203 -19.81 -21.20 -20.04
N ILE A 204 -18.97 -22.14 -19.61
CA ILE A 204 -18.29 -23.07 -20.51
C ILE A 204 -19.28 -24.20 -20.86
N GLN A 205 -19.63 -24.30 -22.15
CA GLN A 205 -20.61 -25.27 -22.65
C GLN A 205 -20.01 -26.15 -23.76
N ASN A 206 -20.72 -27.22 -24.14
CA ASN A 206 -20.45 -28.05 -25.33
C ASN A 206 -19.03 -28.64 -25.40
N GLY A 207 -18.43 -28.99 -24.27
CA GLY A 207 -17.11 -29.61 -24.23
C GLY A 207 -15.95 -28.68 -24.62
N LEU A 208 -16.18 -27.36 -24.67
CA LEU A 208 -15.13 -26.37 -24.94
C LEU A 208 -14.02 -26.47 -23.88
N ARG A 209 -12.77 -26.60 -24.33
CA ARG A 209 -11.58 -26.67 -23.47
C ARG A 209 -10.55 -25.61 -23.88
N PRO A 210 -10.74 -24.34 -23.47
CA PRO A 210 -9.75 -23.31 -23.73
C PRO A 210 -8.42 -23.67 -23.05
N ALA A 211 -7.33 -23.52 -23.79
CA ALA A 211 -5.98 -23.78 -23.28
C ALA A 211 -5.14 -22.50 -23.37
N MET A 212 -4.26 -22.31 -22.41
CA MET A 212 -3.27 -21.23 -22.37
C MET A 212 -1.89 -21.86 -22.20
N VAL A 213 -0.91 -21.36 -22.96
CA VAL A 213 0.48 -21.80 -22.88
C VAL A 213 1.29 -20.75 -22.13
N ILE A 214 2.05 -21.18 -21.12
CA ILE A 214 2.95 -20.34 -20.33
C ILE A 214 4.31 -21.02 -20.17
N SER A 215 5.36 -20.23 -19.98
CA SER A 215 6.71 -20.77 -19.69
C SER A 215 6.74 -21.45 -18.32
N LYS A 216 7.51 -22.55 -18.21
CA LYS A 216 7.75 -23.28 -16.96
C LYS A 216 8.37 -22.43 -15.84
N HIS A 217 8.99 -21.30 -16.18
CA HIS A 217 9.65 -20.41 -15.24
C HIS A 217 8.75 -19.28 -14.72
N VAL A 218 7.53 -19.13 -15.27
CA VAL A 218 6.55 -18.18 -14.74
C VAL A 218 5.97 -18.77 -13.46
N ARG A 219 5.90 -17.98 -12.39
CA ARG A 219 5.31 -18.43 -11.12
C ARG A 219 3.83 -18.75 -11.32
N ILE A 220 3.56 -20.05 -11.47
CA ILE A 220 2.27 -20.70 -11.69
C ILE A 220 1.20 -20.24 -10.70
N PHE A 221 1.57 -19.90 -9.45
CA PHE A 221 0.60 -19.49 -8.42
C PHE A 221 -0.20 -18.22 -8.75
N LYS A 222 0.32 -17.32 -9.61
CA LYS A 222 -0.41 -16.12 -10.07
C LYS A 222 -1.40 -16.39 -11.21
N PHE A 223 -1.22 -17.48 -11.96
CA PHE A 223 -2.06 -17.82 -13.13
C PHE A 223 -2.97 -19.04 -12.87
N CYS A 224 -2.54 -20.04 -12.11
CA CYS A 224 -3.35 -21.22 -11.78
C CYS A 224 -4.40 -20.98 -10.69
N SER A 225 -4.30 -19.90 -9.93
CA SER A 225 -5.41 -19.39 -9.12
C SER A 225 -6.52 -18.84 -10.02
N SER A 226 -6.14 -18.08 -11.06
CA SER A 226 -7.03 -17.52 -12.08
C SER A 226 -7.68 -18.54 -13.02
N ALA A 227 -7.04 -19.70 -13.23
CA ALA A 227 -7.49 -20.75 -14.16
C ALA A 227 -8.25 -21.91 -13.49
N ARG A 228 -8.35 -21.93 -12.16
CA ARG A 228 -9.05 -23.00 -11.43
C ARG A 228 -10.56 -22.81 -11.53
N VAL A 229 -11.22 -23.76 -12.19
CA VAL A 229 -12.67 -23.98 -12.00
C VAL A 229 -12.81 -24.74 -10.68
N PRO A 230 -13.57 -24.25 -9.70
CA PRO A 230 -13.86 -25.04 -8.50
C PRO A 230 -14.51 -26.36 -8.93
N ASN A 231 -14.00 -27.49 -8.43
CA ASN A 231 -14.70 -28.76 -8.57
C ASN A 231 -16.09 -28.58 -7.95
N ARG A 232 -17.14 -28.70 -8.79
CA ARG A 232 -18.52 -28.86 -8.34
C ARG A 232 -18.73 -30.28 -7.86
#